data_AF-A0A1W1IFQ2-F1
#
_entry.id   AF-A0A1W1IFQ2-F1
#
_cell.length_a   1.000
_cell.length_b   1.000
_cell.length_c   1.000
_cell.angle_alpha   90.00
_cell.angle_beta   90.00
_cell.angle_gamma   90.00
#
_symmetry.space_group_name_H-M   'P 1'
#
loop_
_entity.id
_entity.type
_entity.pdbx_description
1 polymer ?
#
loop_
_entity_poly.entity_id
_entity_poly.type
_entity_poly.pdbx_seq_one_letter_code
_entity_poly.pdbx_strand_id
1 'polypeptide(L)'
;MKILILGAAGQISKMLTNRLLQETDAELVLYARNANRRIANSDPSRITIIDGDFNDSAKLLEVMEGVEIVYLNDMNSPEATQTIVDAAKKSGVAKIIAATILGIYDEVIGEFGKWNARMVGRTGTNRHKESAKIIEESGIDFTLLRLTWLYNQEGNERYTLSQKGESFIGAQVSRQAVARLIMDIIENPAVYSNESLGVSEPNTDFPKPSFY
;
A
#
# COMPACT_ATOMS: atom_id res chain seq x y z
N MET A 1 -7.50 11.72 -14.40
CA MET A 1 -7.35 11.24 -13.01
C MET A 1 -5.91 11.47 -12.58
N LYS A 2 -5.67 12.09 -11.42
CA LYS A 2 -4.30 12.31 -10.89
C LYS A 2 -4.03 11.45 -9.67
N ILE A 3 -2.96 10.64 -9.72
CA ILE A 3 -2.61 9.66 -8.69
C ILE A 3 -1.23 9.98 -8.11
N LEU A 4 -1.14 10.06 -6.78
CA LEU A 4 0.12 10.20 -6.07
C LEU A 4 0.56 8.84 -5.51
N ILE A 5 1.77 8.42 -5.85
CA ILE A 5 2.40 7.22 -5.28
C ILE A 5 3.46 7.66 -4.27
N LEU A 6 3.18 7.44 -2.99
CA LEU A 6 4.10 7.67 -1.88
C LEU A 6 4.95 6.40 -1.65
N GLY A 7 6.27 6.56 -1.70
CA GLY A 7 7.19 5.42 -1.70
C GLY A 7 7.35 4.82 -3.09
N ALA A 8 7.38 5.68 -4.12
CA ALA A 8 7.37 5.29 -5.53
C ALA A 8 8.57 4.43 -5.98
N ALA A 9 9.66 4.42 -5.22
CA ALA A 9 10.81 3.57 -5.52
C ALA A 9 10.63 2.09 -5.07
N GLY A 10 9.53 1.76 -4.38
CA GLY A 10 9.20 0.41 -3.93
C GLY A 10 8.89 -0.56 -5.09
N GLN A 11 9.04 -1.87 -4.86
CA GLN A 11 8.82 -2.86 -5.91
C GLN A 11 7.36 -2.92 -6.39
N ILE A 12 6.39 -2.90 -5.46
CA ILE A 12 4.96 -2.84 -5.80
C ILE A 12 4.67 -1.52 -6.52
N SER A 13 5.16 -0.40 -5.99
CA SER A 13 5.00 0.92 -6.62
C SER A 13 5.48 0.95 -8.07
N LYS A 14 6.64 0.37 -8.38
CA LYS A 14 7.15 0.28 -9.77
C LYS A 14 6.24 -0.56 -10.67
N MET A 15 5.75 -1.69 -10.17
CA MET A 15 4.79 -2.53 -10.90
C MET A 15 3.47 -1.79 -11.16
N LEU A 16 2.97 -1.09 -10.14
CA LEU A 16 1.77 -0.26 -10.23
C LEU A 16 1.94 0.90 -11.22
N THR A 17 3.06 1.63 -11.17
CA THR A 17 3.35 2.71 -12.14
C THR A 17 3.29 2.18 -13.57
N ASN A 18 3.92 1.04 -13.85
CA ASN A 18 3.91 0.47 -15.20
C ASN A 18 2.48 0.10 -15.65
N ARG A 19 1.68 -0.50 -14.77
CA ARG A 19 0.28 -0.85 -15.05
C ARG A 19 -0.58 0.39 -15.30
N LEU A 20 -0.47 1.40 -14.45
CA LEU A 20 -1.20 2.66 -14.62
C LEU A 20 -0.89 3.32 -15.97
N LEU A 21 0.37 3.29 -16.40
CA LEU A 21 0.76 3.84 -17.71
C LEU A 21 0.23 3.03 -18.90
N GLN A 22 0.05 1.71 -18.74
CA GLN A 22 -0.36 0.80 -19.81
C GLN A 22 -1.88 0.65 -19.92
N GLU A 23 -2.58 0.74 -18.79
CA GLU A 23 -3.99 0.37 -18.67
C GLU A 23 -4.90 1.60 -18.47
N THR A 24 -4.33 2.79 -18.24
CA THR A 24 -5.08 4.02 -17.98
C THR A 24 -4.42 5.25 -18.61
N ASP A 25 -5.16 6.35 -18.64
CA ASP A 25 -4.66 7.69 -18.99
C ASP A 25 -4.33 8.55 -17.75
N ALA A 26 -4.06 7.92 -16.60
CA ALA A 26 -3.80 8.65 -15.36
C ALA A 26 -2.50 9.46 -15.42
N GLU A 27 -2.52 10.64 -14.79
CA GLU A 27 -1.33 11.42 -14.48
C GLU A 27 -0.76 10.96 -13.14
N LEU A 28 0.55 10.73 -13.07
CA LEU A 28 1.24 10.13 -11.95
C LEU A 28 2.22 11.11 -11.30
N VAL A 29 2.12 11.25 -9.99
CA VAL A 29 3.13 11.89 -9.16
C VAL A 29 3.86 10.80 -8.38
N LEU A 30 5.17 10.66 -8.60
CA LEU A 30 6.01 9.64 -7.98
C LEU A 30 6.88 10.27 -6.90
N TYR A 31 6.54 10.03 -5.64
CA TYR A 31 7.20 10.64 -4.50
C TYR A 31 8.06 9.62 -3.74
N ALA A 32 9.37 9.88 -3.62
CA ALA A 32 10.28 9.02 -2.87
C ALA A 32 11.54 9.76 -2.40
N ARG A 33 12.24 9.16 -1.43
CA ARG A 33 13.59 9.59 -1.07
C ARG A 33 14.58 9.21 -2.18
N ASN A 34 15.38 10.18 -2.63
CA ASN A 34 16.32 10.04 -3.75
C ASN A 34 15.62 9.52 -5.03
N ALA A 35 14.39 9.98 -5.28
CA ALA A 35 13.52 9.60 -6.38
C ALA A 35 14.23 9.73 -7.74
N ASN A 36 14.85 10.88 -8.03
CA ASN A 36 15.54 11.11 -9.31
C ASN A 36 16.69 10.13 -9.59
N ARG A 37 17.23 9.47 -8.55
CA ARG A 37 18.26 8.42 -8.70
C ARG A 37 17.69 7.00 -8.77
N ARG A 38 16.48 6.77 -8.25
CA ARG A 38 15.92 5.42 -8.01
C ARG A 38 14.77 5.06 -8.95
N ILE A 39 14.24 6.06 -9.65
CA ILE A 39 13.08 5.97 -10.52
C ILE A 39 13.48 6.56 -11.87
N ALA A 40 13.32 5.78 -12.94
CA ALA A 40 13.46 6.28 -14.29
C ALA A 40 12.11 6.84 -14.75
N ASN A 41 12.11 8.02 -15.38
CA ASN A 41 10.90 8.59 -15.96
C ASN A 41 10.68 7.99 -17.36
N SER A 42 9.84 6.97 -17.47
CA SER A 42 9.51 6.31 -18.73
C SER A 42 8.53 7.08 -19.61
N ASP A 43 7.77 8.02 -19.02
CA ASP A 43 6.77 8.82 -19.73
C ASP A 43 6.67 10.22 -19.10
N PRO A 44 7.55 11.16 -19.48
CA PRO A 44 7.58 12.51 -18.90
C PRO A 44 6.30 13.32 -19.15
N SER A 45 5.43 12.90 -20.07
CA SER A 45 4.15 13.56 -20.33
C SER A 45 3.10 13.26 -19.27
N ARG A 46 3.21 12.10 -18.60
CA ARG A 46 2.28 11.65 -17.56
C ARG A 46 2.92 11.48 -16.19
N ILE A 47 4.24 11.49 -16.08
CA ILE A 47 4.95 11.25 -14.82
C ILE A 47 5.69 12.50 -14.37
N THR A 48 5.36 12.95 -13.16
CA THR A 48 6.16 13.89 -12.38
C THR A 48 6.88 13.15 -11.26
N ILE A 49 8.22 13.23 -11.21
CA ILE A 49 9.02 12.62 -10.14
C ILE A 49 9.39 13.70 -9.12
N ILE A 50 9.08 13.44 -7.85
CA ILE A 50 9.39 14.35 -6.75
C ILE A 50 10.29 13.65 -5.73
N ASP A 51 11.44 14.28 -5.47
CA ASP A 51 12.28 13.96 -4.33
C ASP A 51 11.65 14.50 -3.03
N GLY A 52 11.50 13.64 -2.02
CA GLY A 52 11.01 14.09 -0.72
C GLY A 52 10.96 13.01 0.37
N ASP A 53 10.52 13.44 1.55
CA ASP A 53 10.40 12.64 2.77
C ASP A 53 8.98 12.78 3.36
N PHE A 54 8.40 11.71 3.88
CA PHE A 54 7.03 11.73 4.41
C PHE A 54 6.83 12.65 5.62
N ASN A 55 7.90 13.12 6.26
CA ASN A 55 7.82 14.10 7.34
C ASN A 55 7.80 15.56 6.83
N ASP A 56 7.99 15.79 5.53
CA ASP A 56 7.92 17.13 4.93
C ASP A 56 6.47 17.50 4.61
N SER A 57 5.78 18.04 5.61
CA SER A 57 4.37 18.44 5.49
C SER A 57 4.14 19.46 4.38
N ALA A 58 5.05 20.42 4.20
CA ALA A 58 4.89 21.47 3.19
C ALA A 58 4.99 20.88 1.78
N LYS A 59 5.98 19.99 1.55
CA LYS A 59 6.12 19.30 0.27
C LYS A 59 4.95 18.36 0.00
N LEU A 60 4.48 17.63 1.02
CA LEU A 60 3.32 16.75 0.88
C LEU A 60 2.06 17.53 0.49
N LEU A 61 1.83 18.69 1.10
CA LEU A 61 0.70 19.56 0.76
C LEU A 61 0.76 20.03 -0.69
N GLU A 62 1.94 20.48 -1.15
CA GLU A 62 2.19 20.92 -2.53
C GLU A 62 1.91 19.80 -3.53
N VAL A 63 2.46 18.59 -3.31
CA VAL A 63 2.31 17.50 -4.29
C VAL A 63 0.92 16.87 -4.31
N MET A 64 0.13 17.06 -3.26
CA MET A 64 -1.25 16.56 -3.17
C MET A 64 -2.27 17.48 -3.83
N GLU A 65 -1.87 18.66 -4.33
CA GLU A 65 -2.78 19.54 -5.05
C GLU A 65 -3.36 18.86 -6.31
N GLY A 66 -4.69 18.79 -6.35
CA GLY A 66 -5.45 18.16 -7.44
C GLY A 66 -5.32 16.64 -7.50
N VAL A 67 -4.72 15.99 -6.50
CA VAL A 67 -4.61 14.52 -6.42
C VAL A 67 -5.94 13.93 -5.96
N GLU A 68 -6.45 12.95 -6.71
CA GLU A 68 -7.69 12.26 -6.38
C GLU A 68 -7.44 11.02 -5.51
N ILE A 69 -6.40 10.25 -5.86
CA ILE A 69 -6.05 9.00 -5.17
C ILE A 69 -4.58 9.06 -4.73
N VAL A 70 -4.34 8.71 -3.46
CA VAL A 70 -3.01 8.50 -2.92
C VAL A 70 -2.79 7.00 -2.68
N TYR A 71 -1.73 6.42 -3.23
CA TYR A 71 -1.24 5.11 -2.83
C TYR A 71 -0.04 5.26 -1.88
N LEU A 72 -0.16 4.75 -0.65
CA LEU A 72 0.89 4.74 0.37
C LEU A 72 1.51 3.34 0.50
N ASN A 73 2.75 3.18 0.02
CA ASN A 73 3.43 1.89 0.00
C ASN A 73 4.17 1.52 1.31
N ASP A 74 4.19 2.40 2.32
CA ASP A 74 4.87 2.15 3.60
C ASP A 74 4.16 2.88 4.75
N MET A 75 3.85 2.12 5.81
CA MET A 75 3.14 2.58 7.01
C MET A 75 3.92 2.27 8.30
N ASN A 76 5.26 2.19 8.23
CA ASN A 76 6.08 1.84 9.39
C ASN A 76 6.38 3.01 10.36
N SER A 77 5.90 4.23 10.07
CA SER A 77 6.01 5.39 10.98
C SER A 77 4.64 6.05 11.17
N PRO A 78 4.08 6.01 12.39
CA PRO A 78 2.86 6.72 12.73
C PRO A 78 2.94 8.22 12.49
N GLU A 79 4.08 8.85 12.79
CA GLU A 79 4.30 10.29 12.64
C GLU A 79 4.26 10.71 11.16
N ALA A 80 4.94 9.96 10.29
CA ALA A 80 4.86 10.15 8.85
C ALA A 80 3.43 9.91 8.33
N THR A 81 2.75 8.89 8.85
CA THR A 81 1.37 8.59 8.46
C THR A 81 0.42 9.73 8.82
N GLN A 82 0.56 10.30 10.01
CA GLN A 82 -0.21 11.47 10.43
C GLN A 82 0.05 12.68 9.52
N THR A 83 1.33 12.93 9.20
CA THR A 83 1.73 14.03 8.31
C THR A 83 1.09 13.88 6.92
N ILE A 84 1.06 12.66 6.38
CA ILE A 84 0.42 12.33 5.10
C ILE A 84 -1.09 12.56 5.18
N VAL A 85 -1.77 12.07 6.22
CA VAL A 85 -3.21 12.24 6.40
C VAL A 85 -3.58 13.72 6.52
N ASP A 86 -2.82 14.50 7.29
CA ASP A 86 -3.08 15.92 7.48
C ASP A 86 -2.93 16.71 6.16
N ALA A 87 -1.92 16.39 5.35
CA ALA A 87 -1.76 16.97 4.01
C ALA A 87 -2.91 16.54 3.08
N ALA A 88 -3.27 15.25 3.07
CA ALA A 88 -4.33 14.71 2.23
C ALA A 88 -5.69 15.35 2.53
N LYS A 89 -6.01 15.56 3.82
CA LYS A 89 -7.22 16.28 4.25
C LYS A 89 -7.23 17.72 3.73
N LYS A 90 -6.12 18.45 3.91
CA LYS A 90 -6.02 19.86 3.51
C LYS A 90 -6.11 20.04 2.00
N SER A 91 -5.58 19.08 1.22
CA SER A 91 -5.63 19.11 -0.25
C SER A 91 -6.92 18.51 -0.83
N GLY A 92 -7.83 17.98 0.00
CA GLY A 92 -9.09 17.41 -0.45
C GLY A 92 -8.95 16.08 -1.21
N VAL A 93 -7.91 15.30 -0.90
CA VAL A 93 -7.72 13.96 -1.48
C VAL A 93 -8.95 13.09 -1.19
N ALA A 94 -9.50 12.47 -2.22
CA ALA A 94 -10.73 11.71 -2.10
C ALA A 94 -10.50 10.31 -1.50
N LYS A 95 -9.39 9.64 -1.89
CA LYS A 95 -9.12 8.26 -1.48
C LYS A 95 -7.65 8.00 -1.12
N ILE A 96 -7.43 7.22 -0.07
CA ILE A 96 -6.11 6.66 0.29
C ILE A 96 -6.13 5.13 0.21
N ILE A 97 -5.28 4.55 -0.63
CA ILE A 97 -4.98 3.11 -0.64
C ILE A 97 -3.66 2.93 0.11
N ALA A 98 -3.64 2.18 1.21
CA ALA A 98 -2.46 2.11 2.07
C ALA A 98 -2.04 0.66 2.34
N ALA A 99 -0.77 0.35 2.05
CA ALA A 99 -0.17 -0.96 2.28
C ALA A 99 0.43 -1.06 3.68
N THR A 100 0.00 -2.08 4.42
CA THR A 100 0.51 -2.44 5.75
C THR A 100 0.79 -3.95 5.80
N ILE A 101 1.17 -4.43 6.97
CA ILE A 101 1.50 -5.85 7.19
C ILE A 101 0.32 -6.61 7.82
N LEU A 102 0.26 -7.91 7.57
CA LEU A 102 -0.64 -8.81 8.30
C LEU A 102 -0.36 -8.82 9.82
N GLY A 103 -1.37 -9.14 10.61
CA GLY A 103 -1.24 -9.38 12.05
C GLY A 103 -1.44 -8.15 12.93
N ILE A 104 -1.73 -6.98 12.36
CA ILE A 104 -1.98 -5.74 13.11
C ILE A 104 -3.29 -5.76 13.93
N TYR A 105 -4.19 -6.70 13.63
CA TYR A 105 -5.44 -6.96 14.35
C TYR A 105 -5.48 -8.35 14.98
N ASP A 106 -4.31 -8.95 15.24
CA ASP A 106 -4.18 -10.27 15.87
C ASP A 106 -4.90 -11.39 15.08
N GLU A 107 -5.01 -11.20 13.76
CA GLU A 107 -5.80 -12.05 12.86
C GLU A 107 -5.07 -13.29 12.33
N VAL A 108 -3.76 -13.38 12.55
CA VAL A 108 -2.91 -14.47 12.04
C VAL A 108 -2.72 -15.51 13.15
N ILE A 109 -3.39 -16.66 12.99
CA ILE A 109 -3.45 -17.72 14.01
C ILE A 109 -2.62 -18.94 13.62
N GLY A 110 -2.58 -19.94 14.51
CA GLY A 110 -1.96 -21.23 14.23
C GLY A 110 -0.43 -21.20 14.11
N GLU A 111 0.14 -22.19 13.42
CA GLU A 111 1.59 -22.31 13.24
C GLU A 111 2.17 -21.15 12.45
N PHE A 112 1.43 -20.67 11.44
CA PHE A 112 1.82 -19.48 10.68
C PHE A 112 1.87 -18.23 11.56
N GLY A 113 0.87 -18.00 12.42
CA GLY A 113 0.89 -16.89 13.38
C GLY A 113 2.10 -16.93 14.31
N LYS A 114 2.44 -18.11 14.86
CA LYS A 114 3.63 -18.30 15.70
C LYS A 114 4.93 -18.04 14.94
N TRP A 115 5.00 -18.44 13.68
CA TRP A 115 6.15 -18.18 12.83
C TRP A 115 6.27 -16.69 12.47
N ASN A 116 5.16 -16.07 12.05
CA ASN A 116 5.09 -14.65 11.69
C ASN A 116 5.50 -13.74 12.85
N ALA A 117 4.99 -14.00 14.07
CA ALA A 117 5.32 -13.22 15.26
C ALA A 117 6.84 -13.26 15.59
N ARG A 118 7.50 -14.40 15.33
CA ARG A 118 8.96 -14.54 15.52
C ARG A 118 9.76 -13.74 14.48
N MET A 119 9.25 -13.66 13.25
CA MET A 119 9.95 -13.03 12.13
C MET A 119 9.77 -11.51 12.09
N VAL A 120 8.54 -11.02 12.28
CA VAL A 120 8.22 -9.59 12.18
C VAL A 120 8.54 -8.84 13.47
N GLY A 121 8.32 -9.48 14.62
CA GLY A 121 8.48 -8.87 15.93
C GLY A 121 7.37 -7.88 16.31
N ARG A 122 7.23 -7.66 17.62
CA ARG A 122 6.12 -6.86 18.18
C ARG A 122 6.25 -5.36 17.91
N THR A 123 7.46 -4.81 17.95
CA THR A 123 7.69 -3.37 17.77
C THR A 123 7.31 -2.90 16.36
N GLY A 124 7.66 -3.67 15.32
CA GLY A 124 7.25 -3.37 13.94
C GLY A 124 5.73 -3.41 13.80
N THR A 125 5.12 -4.50 14.26
CA THR A 125 3.66 -4.70 14.23
C THR A 125 2.90 -3.56 14.92
N ASN A 126 3.39 -3.08 16.08
CA ASN A 126 2.74 -1.99 16.81
C ASN A 126 2.75 -0.66 16.04
N ARG A 127 3.86 -0.32 15.35
CA ARG A 127 3.93 0.89 14.52
C ARG A 127 2.92 0.83 13.37
N HIS A 128 2.86 -0.31 12.68
CA HIS A 128 1.88 -0.53 11.61
C HIS A 128 0.44 -0.49 12.12
N LYS A 129 0.17 -0.98 13.34
CA LYS A 129 -1.15 -0.91 13.99
C LYS A 129 -1.56 0.53 14.28
N GLU A 130 -0.64 1.36 14.77
CA GLU A 130 -0.90 2.77 15.04
C GLU A 130 -1.10 3.57 13.75
N SER A 131 -0.27 3.35 12.73
CA SER A 131 -0.48 3.93 11.39
C SER A 131 -1.80 3.51 10.76
N ALA A 132 -2.20 2.24 10.90
CA ALA A 132 -3.49 1.78 10.41
C ALA A 132 -4.65 2.53 11.07
N LYS A 133 -4.59 2.69 12.40
CA LYS A 133 -5.57 3.47 13.16
C LYS A 133 -5.68 4.92 12.65
N ILE A 134 -4.54 5.58 12.38
CA ILE A 134 -4.52 6.95 11.84
C ILE A 134 -5.25 7.05 10.49
N ILE A 135 -5.05 6.07 9.59
CA ILE A 135 -5.76 6.02 8.31
C ILE A 135 -7.26 5.77 8.52
N GLU A 136 -7.62 4.78 9.33
CA GLU A 136 -9.03 4.41 9.59
C GLU A 136 -9.82 5.56 10.26
N GLU A 137 -9.18 6.33 11.15
CA GLU A 137 -9.79 7.46 11.85
C GLU A 137 -9.63 8.79 11.08
N SER A 138 -9.05 8.76 9.87
CA SER A 138 -8.84 9.97 9.08
C SER A 138 -10.16 10.61 8.63
N GLY A 139 -11.20 9.82 8.35
CA GLY A 139 -12.40 10.32 7.69
C GLY A 139 -12.20 10.63 6.20
N ILE A 140 -11.06 10.24 5.62
CA ILE A 140 -10.87 10.12 4.17
C ILE A 140 -11.30 8.71 3.77
N ASP A 141 -11.93 8.53 2.60
CA ASP A 141 -12.20 7.18 2.10
C ASP A 141 -10.89 6.40 1.96
N PHE A 142 -10.83 5.20 2.54
CA PHE A 142 -9.60 4.43 2.54
C PHE A 142 -9.81 2.98 2.09
N THR A 143 -8.72 2.37 1.65
CA THR A 143 -8.60 0.92 1.53
C THR A 143 -7.26 0.50 2.12
N LEU A 144 -7.28 -0.24 3.22
CA LEU A 144 -6.07 -0.75 3.87
C LEU A 144 -5.76 -2.16 3.34
N LEU A 145 -4.51 -2.39 2.93
CA LEU A 145 -4.03 -3.67 2.40
C LEU A 145 -3.10 -4.32 3.43
N ARG A 146 -3.60 -5.29 4.18
CA ARG A 146 -2.82 -6.10 5.13
C ARG A 146 -2.13 -7.22 4.35
N LEU A 147 -0.88 -6.98 3.96
CA LEU A 147 -0.15 -7.89 3.08
C LEU A 147 0.52 -9.01 3.86
N THR A 148 0.35 -10.25 3.38
CA THR A 148 1.18 -11.39 3.81
C THR A 148 2.59 -11.33 3.19
N TRP A 149 3.41 -12.37 3.36
CA TRP A 149 4.80 -12.35 2.91
C TRP A 149 4.94 -12.26 1.39
N LEU A 150 5.75 -11.28 0.96
CA LEU A 150 5.81 -10.85 -0.43
C LEU A 150 6.97 -11.50 -1.21
N TYR A 151 6.64 -12.09 -2.35
CA TYR A 151 7.62 -12.61 -3.31
C TYR A 151 7.36 -12.08 -4.73
N ASN A 152 8.24 -12.40 -5.67
CA ASN A 152 8.08 -12.01 -7.07
C ASN A 152 7.86 -13.27 -7.91
N GLN A 153 6.80 -13.27 -8.71
CA GLN A 153 6.57 -14.27 -9.74
C GLN A 153 5.83 -13.62 -10.89
N GLU A 154 6.51 -13.50 -12.02
CA GLU A 154 5.94 -12.93 -13.23
C GLU A 154 4.69 -13.71 -13.67
N GLY A 155 3.64 -12.98 -14.06
CA GLY A 155 2.34 -13.55 -14.46
C GLY A 155 1.48 -14.11 -13.32
N ASN A 156 1.96 -14.18 -12.06
CA ASN A 156 1.11 -14.61 -10.95
C ASN A 156 0.41 -13.41 -10.32
N GLU A 157 -0.85 -13.20 -10.69
CA GLU A 157 -1.68 -12.08 -10.19
C GLU A 157 -2.83 -12.55 -9.30
N ARG A 158 -2.82 -13.82 -8.90
CA ARG A 158 -3.89 -14.39 -8.10
C ARG A 158 -3.80 -13.90 -6.67
N TYR A 159 -4.89 -13.34 -6.17
CA TYR A 159 -5.06 -13.02 -4.76
C TYR A 159 -6.44 -13.51 -4.28
N THR A 160 -6.55 -13.66 -2.96
CA THR A 160 -7.82 -13.77 -2.24
C THR A 160 -7.83 -12.71 -1.14
N LEU A 161 -9.02 -12.32 -0.72
CA LEU A 161 -9.23 -11.28 0.27
C LEU A 161 -9.88 -11.87 1.54
N SER A 162 -9.49 -11.35 2.70
CA SER A 162 -10.22 -11.53 3.95
C SER A 162 -10.55 -10.18 4.58
N GLN A 163 -11.65 -10.11 5.33
CA GLN A 163 -12.11 -8.88 5.96
C GLN A 163 -11.45 -8.66 7.33
N LYS A 164 -11.53 -7.42 7.81
CA LYS A 164 -11.15 -7.11 9.20
C LYS A 164 -12.11 -7.82 10.15
N GLY A 165 -11.55 -8.53 11.13
CA GLY A 165 -12.30 -9.37 12.07
C GLY A 165 -12.38 -10.84 11.64
N GLU A 166 -12.02 -11.17 10.40
CA GLU A 166 -11.86 -12.56 9.96
C GLU A 166 -10.43 -13.06 10.23
N SER A 167 -10.28 -14.39 10.34
CA SER A 167 -8.96 -15.00 10.37
C SER A 167 -8.21 -14.76 9.06
N PHE A 168 -6.93 -14.44 9.15
CA PHE A 168 -6.07 -14.30 7.99
C PHE A 168 -5.62 -15.68 7.50
N ILE A 169 -5.89 -15.97 6.23
CA ILE A 169 -5.52 -17.23 5.59
C ILE A 169 -4.55 -16.93 4.46
N GLY A 170 -3.46 -17.70 4.38
CA GLY A 170 -2.45 -17.61 3.32
C GLY A 170 -1.14 -16.99 3.76
N ALA A 171 -0.05 -17.73 3.56
CA ALA A 171 1.27 -17.41 4.06
C ALA A 171 2.08 -16.51 3.11
N GLN A 172 1.66 -16.36 1.85
CA GLN A 172 2.42 -15.61 0.85
C GLN A 172 1.51 -14.97 -0.20
N VAL A 173 2.04 -13.94 -0.88
CA VAL A 173 1.41 -13.33 -2.05
C VAL A 173 2.46 -12.69 -2.95
N SER A 174 2.25 -12.73 -4.27
CA SER A 174 3.17 -12.09 -5.22
C SER A 174 2.96 -10.56 -5.19
N ARG A 175 4.03 -9.80 -5.42
CA ARG A 175 3.93 -8.34 -5.59
C ARG A 175 3.09 -7.95 -6.81
N GLN A 176 3.06 -8.80 -7.82
CA GLN A 176 2.24 -8.68 -9.02
C GLN A 176 0.74 -8.72 -8.69
N ALA A 177 0.31 -9.67 -7.84
CA ALA A 177 -1.08 -9.77 -7.40
C ALA A 177 -1.50 -8.56 -6.56
N VAL A 178 -0.61 -8.04 -5.71
CA VAL A 178 -0.88 -6.81 -4.96
C VAL A 178 -1.01 -5.59 -5.89
N ALA A 179 -0.15 -5.47 -6.89
CA ALA A 179 -0.26 -4.40 -7.89
C ALA A 179 -1.57 -4.49 -8.70
N ARG A 180 -2.01 -5.71 -9.05
CA ARG A 180 -3.31 -5.94 -9.70
C ARG A 180 -4.47 -5.52 -8.79
N LEU A 181 -4.48 -5.93 -7.52
CA LEU A 181 -5.50 -5.51 -6.57
C LEU A 181 -5.58 -3.97 -6.44
N ILE A 182 -4.44 -3.27 -6.43
CA ILE A 182 -4.44 -1.80 -6.38
C ILE A 182 -5.09 -1.21 -7.65
N MET A 183 -4.86 -1.80 -8.83
CA MET A 183 -5.57 -1.41 -10.05
C MET A 183 -7.08 -1.64 -9.93
N ASP A 184 -7.49 -2.81 -9.43
CA ASP A 184 -8.91 -3.14 -9.25
C ASP A 184 -9.62 -2.15 -8.29
N ILE A 185 -8.92 -1.70 -7.25
CA ILE A 185 -9.39 -0.67 -6.32
C ILE A 185 -9.49 0.71 -7.01
N ILE A 186 -8.52 1.07 -7.83
CA ILE A 186 -8.52 2.35 -8.57
C ILE A 186 -9.66 2.39 -9.59
N GLU A 187 -9.94 1.27 -10.26
CA GLU A 187 -11.03 1.14 -11.23
C GLU A 187 -12.41 1.13 -10.55
N ASN A 188 -12.53 0.58 -9.34
CA ASN A 188 -13.79 0.41 -8.62
C ASN A 188 -13.73 0.94 -7.17
N PRO A 189 -13.42 2.22 -6.95
CA PRO A 189 -13.06 2.75 -5.62
C PRO A 189 -14.17 2.62 -4.59
N ALA A 190 -15.44 2.67 -5.02
CA ALA A 190 -16.61 2.55 -4.14
C ALA A 190 -16.81 1.14 -3.58
N VAL A 191 -16.38 0.09 -4.31
CA VAL A 191 -16.50 -1.31 -3.86
C VAL A 191 -15.59 -1.59 -2.67
N TYR A 192 -14.48 -0.86 -2.57
CA TYR A 192 -13.44 -1.04 -1.55
C TYR A 192 -13.40 0.14 -0.57
N SER A 193 -14.51 0.84 -0.40
CA SER A 193 -14.59 2.03 0.44
C SER A 193 -14.60 1.67 1.93
N ASN A 194 -13.69 2.30 2.69
CA ASN A 194 -13.49 2.08 4.12
C ASN A 194 -13.21 0.61 4.51
N GLU A 195 -12.55 -0.13 3.62
CA GLU A 195 -12.25 -1.55 3.80
C GLU A 195 -10.84 -1.80 4.30
N SER A 196 -10.66 -2.88 5.06
CA SER A 196 -9.37 -3.34 5.56
C SER A 196 -9.12 -4.80 5.23
N LEU A 197 -8.44 -5.01 4.11
CA LEU A 197 -8.38 -6.26 3.37
C LEU A 197 -7.09 -7.01 3.71
N GLY A 198 -7.22 -8.24 4.20
CA GLY A 198 -6.13 -9.21 4.19
C GLY A 198 -5.89 -9.69 2.79
N VAL A 199 -4.62 -9.69 2.33
CA VAL A 199 -4.27 -10.03 0.95
C VAL A 199 -3.29 -11.20 0.95
N SER A 200 -3.71 -12.32 0.35
CA SER A 200 -2.90 -13.53 0.24
C SER A 200 -3.09 -14.23 -1.11
N GLU A 201 -2.19 -15.15 -1.47
CA GLU A 201 -2.37 -16.03 -2.61
C GLU A 201 -3.25 -17.24 -2.25
N PRO A 202 -4.23 -17.64 -3.09
CA PRO A 202 -5.03 -18.83 -2.87
C PRO A 202 -4.19 -20.11 -2.69
N ASN A 203 -4.67 -21.03 -1.85
CA ASN A 203 -4.03 -22.32 -1.59
C ASN A 203 -2.62 -22.21 -0.98
N THR A 204 -2.38 -21.17 -0.17
CA THR A 204 -1.11 -20.96 0.53
C THR A 204 -1.22 -21.01 2.06
N ASP A 205 -2.18 -21.76 2.61
CA ASP A 205 -2.32 -21.98 4.06
C ASP A 205 -1.19 -22.87 4.60
N PHE A 206 0.01 -22.32 4.62
CA PHE A 206 1.25 -22.98 5.00
C PHE A 206 1.68 -22.49 6.38
N PRO A 207 2.45 -23.27 7.15
CA PRO A 207 3.01 -22.82 8.42
C PRO A 207 4.05 -21.69 8.26
N LYS A 208 4.57 -21.46 7.05
CA LYS A 208 5.47 -20.36 6.66
C LYS A 208 5.44 -20.19 5.13
N PRO A 209 5.87 -19.04 4.59
CA PRO A 209 5.98 -18.83 3.15
C PRO A 209 6.94 -19.86 2.52
N SER A 210 6.69 -20.26 1.27
CA SER A 210 7.43 -21.33 0.59
C SER A 210 8.93 -21.03 0.36
N PHE A 211 9.34 -19.78 0.56
CA PHE A 211 10.70 -19.28 0.34
C PHE A 211 11.48 -19.06 1.66
N TYR A 212 10.95 -19.53 2.77
CA TYR A 212 11.64 -19.68 4.06
C TYR A 212 11.91 -21.15 4.37
#